data_AF-A0A8J3JGN9-F1
#
_entry.id   AF-A0A8J3JGN9-F1
#
_cell.length_a   1.000
_cell.length_b   1.000
_cell.length_c   1.000
_cell.angle_alpha   90.00
_cell.angle_beta   90.00
_cell.angle_gamma   90.00
#
_symmetry.space_group_name_H-M   'P 1'
#
loop_
_entity.id
_entity.type
_entity.pdbx_description
1 polymer ?
#
loop_
_entity_poly.entity_id
_entity_poly.type
_entity_poly.pdbx_seq_one_letter_code
_entity_poly.pdbx_strand_id
1 'polypeptide(L)'
;MGLFNRAPRPRLPADMPHLLETFGRYWLDEHHSGIDGGELWSRLGKLYEYARSDRTGFLRELGAITAADRGGFATLGAARLVWEFFDSDARRDPATLPFIDAGIEFKLARGLPNAMLTGYERRRLAELREQAG
;
A
#
# COMPACT_ATOMS: atom_id res chain seq x y z
N MET A 1 -29.61 -16.01 22.33
CA MET A 1 -28.30 -16.70 22.47
C MET A 1 -27.62 -16.76 21.10
N GLY A 2 -26.58 -15.95 20.91
CA GLY A 2 -25.46 -16.12 19.96
C GLY A 2 -25.72 -16.43 18.48
N LEU A 3 -25.95 -15.39 17.66
CA LEU A 3 -25.57 -15.45 16.24
C LEU A 3 -24.11 -15.01 16.13
N PHE A 4 -23.21 -15.98 16.04
CA PHE A 4 -21.79 -15.75 15.86
C PHE A 4 -21.55 -15.02 14.54
N ASN A 5 -21.15 -13.76 14.65
CA ASN A 5 -20.61 -12.95 13.57
C ASN A 5 -19.29 -13.61 13.10
N ARG A 6 -19.37 -14.61 12.21
CA ARG A 6 -18.19 -15.18 11.56
C ARG A 6 -17.62 -14.08 10.66
N ALA A 7 -16.56 -13.44 11.12
CA ALA A 7 -15.75 -12.60 10.26
C ALA A 7 -15.40 -13.41 8.99
N PRO A 8 -15.53 -12.82 7.77
CA PRO A 8 -15.07 -13.46 6.56
C PRO A 8 -13.63 -13.93 6.75
N ARG A 9 -13.29 -15.15 6.29
CA ARG A 9 -11.89 -15.58 6.29
C ARG A 9 -11.08 -14.54 5.51
N PRO A 10 -9.95 -14.04 6.04
CA PRO A 10 -9.10 -13.11 5.30
C PRO A 10 -8.68 -13.79 4.00
N ARG A 11 -8.94 -13.09 2.88
CA ARG A 11 -8.52 -13.54 1.54
C ARG A 11 -7.06 -13.18 1.29
N LEU A 12 -6.52 -12.23 2.06
CA LEU A 12 -5.10 -11.97 2.14
C LEU A 12 -4.38 -13.08 2.93
N PRO A 13 -3.14 -13.43 2.54
CA PRO A 13 -2.35 -14.44 3.26
C PRO A 13 -2.02 -13.96 4.68
N ALA A 14 -1.84 -14.89 5.61
CA ALA A 14 -1.59 -14.56 7.01
C ALA A 14 -0.29 -13.76 7.24
N ASP A 15 0.69 -13.94 6.35
CA ASP A 15 1.98 -13.24 6.39
C ASP A 15 1.99 -11.97 5.52
N MET A 16 0.82 -11.47 5.12
CA MET A 16 0.69 -10.23 4.37
C MET A 16 1.40 -9.02 5.01
N PRO A 17 1.40 -8.80 6.34
CA PRO A 17 2.15 -7.69 6.94
C PRO A 17 3.65 -7.76 6.61
N HIS A 18 4.24 -8.96 6.70
CA HIS A 18 5.65 -9.17 6.38
C HIS A 18 5.91 -9.01 4.87
N LEU A 19 5.00 -9.52 4.03
CA LEU A 19 5.09 -9.35 2.58
C LEU A 19 5.06 -7.87 2.17
N LEU A 20 4.20 -7.07 2.80
CA LEU A 20 4.13 -5.62 2.57
C LEU A 20 5.38 -4.90 3.08
N GLU A 21 5.89 -5.26 4.25
CA GLU A 21 7.15 -4.70 4.74
C GLU A 21 8.30 -4.98 3.78
N THR A 22 8.45 -6.23 3.34
CA THR A 22 9.45 -6.63 2.34
C THR A 22 9.26 -5.85 1.05
N PHE A 23 8.03 -5.67 0.59
CA PHE A 23 7.75 -4.88 -0.60
C PHE A 23 8.08 -3.41 -0.44
N GLY A 24 7.78 -2.80 0.70
CA GLY A 24 8.15 -1.42 1.00
C GLY A 24 9.66 -1.21 1.04
N ARG A 25 10.41 -2.16 1.63
CA ARG A 25 11.88 -2.14 1.66
C ARG A 25 12.49 -2.31 0.26
N TYR A 26 12.00 -3.29 -0.50
CA TYR A 26 12.41 -3.51 -1.89
C TYR A 26 12.15 -2.28 -2.73
N TRP A 27 10.97 -1.67 -2.64
CA TRP A 27 10.63 -0.50 -3.42
C TRP A 27 11.47 0.73 -3.07
N LEU A 28 11.85 0.88 -1.80
CA LEU A 28 12.67 2.02 -1.37
C LEU A 28 14.12 1.91 -1.85
N ASP A 29 14.66 0.70 -1.97
CA ASP A 29 16.03 0.43 -2.36
C ASP A 29 16.15 -0.88 -3.16
N GLU A 30 15.61 -0.86 -4.37
CA GLU A 30 15.50 -2.07 -5.21
C GLU A 30 16.87 -2.71 -5.46
N HIS A 31 17.90 -1.89 -5.72
CA HIS A 31 19.22 -2.37 -6.10
C HIS A 31 20.08 -2.88 -4.93
N HIS A 32 19.84 -2.43 -3.70
CA HIS A 32 20.66 -2.84 -2.54
C HIS A 32 19.88 -3.54 -1.42
N SER A 33 18.57 -3.72 -1.57
CA SER A 33 17.75 -4.40 -0.56
C SER A 33 18.11 -5.88 -0.34
N GLY A 34 18.76 -6.53 -1.31
CA GLY A 34 19.04 -7.97 -1.27
C GLY A 34 17.79 -8.85 -1.38
N ILE A 35 16.64 -8.26 -1.76
CA ILE A 35 15.36 -8.94 -1.89
C ILE A 35 15.21 -9.46 -3.32
N ASP A 36 14.82 -10.73 -3.47
CA ASP A 36 14.48 -11.30 -4.77
C ASP A 36 13.15 -10.71 -5.27
N GLY A 37 13.25 -9.75 -6.20
CA GLY A 37 12.10 -9.13 -6.82
C GLY A 37 11.22 -10.12 -7.58
N GLY A 38 11.79 -11.14 -8.22
CA GLY A 38 11.03 -12.14 -8.97
C GLY A 38 10.15 -13.00 -8.06
N GLU A 39 10.69 -13.46 -6.94
CA GLU A 39 9.92 -14.17 -5.92
C GLU A 39 8.84 -13.26 -5.32
N LEU A 40 9.21 -12.03 -4.97
CA LEU A 40 8.29 -11.04 -4.39
C LEU A 40 7.11 -10.76 -5.31
N TRP A 41 7.37 -10.48 -6.60
CA TRP A 41 6.33 -10.23 -7.60
C TRP A 41 5.47 -11.46 -7.87
N SER A 42 6.04 -12.67 -7.84
CA SER A 42 5.27 -13.93 -7.96
C SER A 42 4.27 -14.09 -6.82
N ARG A 43 4.65 -13.68 -5.60
CA ARG A 43 3.77 -13.73 -4.43
C ARG A 43 2.70 -12.65 -4.47
N LEU A 44 3.07 -11.42 -4.79
CA LEU A 44 2.13 -10.30 -4.91
C LEU A 44 1.15 -10.52 -6.06
N GLY A 45 1.61 -11.02 -7.21
CA GLY A 45 0.78 -11.26 -8.39
C GLY A 45 -0.42 -12.19 -8.14
N LYS A 46 -0.32 -13.11 -7.19
CA LYS A 46 -1.45 -13.98 -6.77
C LYS A 46 -2.61 -13.20 -6.15
N LEU A 47 -2.35 -12.00 -5.63
CA LEU A 47 -3.35 -11.13 -5.02
C LEU A 47 -4.10 -10.28 -6.06
N TYR A 48 -3.56 -10.17 -7.27
CA TYR A 48 -4.10 -9.29 -8.30
C TYR A 48 -5.54 -9.66 -8.69
N GLU A 49 -5.84 -10.95 -8.82
CA GLU A 49 -7.21 -11.41 -9.10
C GLU A 49 -8.19 -11.08 -7.96
N TYR A 50 -7.73 -11.11 -6.70
CA TYR A 50 -8.57 -10.66 -5.58
C TYR A 50 -8.81 -9.16 -5.64
N ALA A 51 -7.75 -8.36 -5.81
CA ALA A 51 -7.85 -6.92 -5.93
C ALA A 51 -8.76 -6.47 -7.09
N ARG A 52 -8.76 -7.21 -8.21
CA ARG A 52 -9.60 -6.91 -9.37
C ARG A 52 -11.05 -7.35 -9.19
N SER A 53 -11.29 -8.51 -8.59
CA SER A 53 -12.64 -9.07 -8.41
C SER A 53 -13.43 -8.43 -7.27
N ASP A 54 -12.75 -7.97 -6.22
CA ASP A 54 -13.35 -7.34 -5.04
C ASP A 54 -12.43 -6.24 -4.49
N ARG A 55 -12.35 -5.14 -5.24
CA ARG A 55 -11.52 -3.97 -4.91
C ARG A 55 -11.81 -3.43 -3.52
N THR A 56 -13.08 -3.29 -3.16
CA THR A 56 -13.49 -2.76 -1.85
C THR A 56 -13.09 -3.69 -0.71
N GLY A 57 -13.30 -5.00 -0.85
CA GLY A 57 -12.86 -6.00 0.13
C GLY A 57 -11.35 -6.00 0.30
N PHE A 58 -10.61 -5.98 -0.82
CA PHE A 58 -9.15 -5.92 -0.84
C PHE A 58 -8.61 -4.70 -0.10
N LEU A 59 -9.08 -3.49 -0.44
CA LEU A 59 -8.63 -2.24 0.19
C LEU A 59 -8.96 -2.22 1.69
N ARG A 60 -10.13 -2.73 2.09
CA ARG A 60 -10.51 -2.82 3.50
C ARG A 60 -9.57 -3.75 4.29
N GLU A 61 -9.29 -4.94 3.77
CA GLU A 61 -8.37 -5.89 4.42
C GLU A 61 -6.93 -5.33 4.45
N LEU A 62 -6.49 -4.68 3.37
CA LEU A 62 -5.18 -4.05 3.29
C LEU A 62 -5.05 -2.92 4.33
N GLY A 63 -6.07 -2.08 4.45
CA GLY A 63 -6.11 -0.99 5.44
C GLY A 63 -6.05 -1.49 6.87
N ALA A 64 -6.74 -2.59 7.18
CA ALA A 64 -6.70 -3.21 8.51
C ALA A 64 -5.30 -3.70 8.88
N ILE A 65 -4.54 -4.23 7.91
CA ILE A 65 -3.15 -4.66 8.10
C ILE A 65 -2.24 -3.46 8.36
N THR A 66 -2.34 -2.42 7.54
CA THR A 66 -1.46 -1.24 7.65
C THR A 66 -1.74 -0.38 8.87
N ALA A 67 -2.95 -0.38 9.40
CA ALA A 67 -3.29 0.36 10.61
C ALA A 67 -2.44 -0.09 11.82
N ALA A 68 -2.02 -1.35 11.87
CA ALA A 68 -1.15 -1.88 12.93
C ALA A 68 0.32 -1.43 12.79
N ASP A 69 0.75 -1.07 11.56
CA ASP A 69 2.14 -0.74 11.21
C ASP A 69 2.52 0.71 11.52
N ARG A 70 1.54 1.59 11.80
CA ARG A 70 1.75 2.99 12.23
C ARG A 70 2.72 3.79 11.34
N GLY A 71 2.65 3.65 10.01
CA GLY A 71 3.55 4.37 9.09
C GLY A 71 4.95 3.75 8.96
N GLY A 72 5.05 2.44 9.21
CA GLY A 72 6.21 1.60 8.92
C GLY A 72 6.32 1.19 7.45
N PHE A 73 7.21 0.25 7.17
CA PHE A 73 7.49 -0.19 5.80
C PHE A 73 6.30 -0.92 5.17
N ALA A 74 5.44 -1.58 5.94
CA ALA A 74 4.26 -2.22 5.39
C ALA A 74 3.27 -1.18 4.84
N THR A 75 3.21 0.01 5.46
CA THR A 75 2.44 1.16 4.96
C THR A 75 2.96 1.62 3.60
N LEU A 76 4.28 1.77 3.44
CA LEU A 76 4.89 2.08 2.15
C LEU A 76 4.62 0.98 1.11
N GLY A 77 4.75 -0.28 1.50
CA GLY A 77 4.45 -1.42 0.64
C GLY A 77 3.00 -1.43 0.17
N ALA A 78 2.05 -1.12 1.04
CA ALA A 78 0.63 -1.03 0.68
C ALA A 78 0.35 0.12 -0.27
N ALA A 79 0.93 1.30 0.00
CA ALA A 79 0.85 2.46 -0.89
C ALA A 79 1.35 2.11 -2.30
N ARG A 80 2.48 1.41 -2.38
CA ARG A 80 3.02 0.96 -3.66
C ARG A 80 2.14 -0.11 -4.30
N LEU A 81 1.63 -1.08 -3.53
CA LEU A 81 0.82 -2.18 -4.05
C LEU A 81 -0.48 -1.67 -4.68
N VAL A 82 -1.11 -0.68 -4.04
CA VAL A 82 -2.29 0.02 -4.57
C VAL A 82 -1.99 0.70 -5.90
N TRP A 83 -0.84 1.37 -6.01
CA TRP A 83 -0.41 1.96 -7.28
C TRP A 83 -0.17 0.90 -8.36
N GLU A 84 0.46 -0.23 -8.02
CA GLU A 84 0.79 -1.28 -8.99
C GLU A 84 -0.45 -2.01 -9.50
N PHE A 85 -1.47 -2.19 -8.65
CA PHE A 85 -2.68 -2.92 -9.02
C PHE A 85 -3.73 -2.07 -9.71
N PHE A 86 -3.79 -0.77 -9.40
CA PHE A 86 -4.82 0.12 -9.92
C PHE A 86 -4.28 1.27 -10.78
N ASP A 87 -2.95 1.43 -10.88
CA ASP A 87 -2.26 2.42 -11.71
C ASP A 87 -2.92 3.81 -11.57
N SER A 88 -3.20 4.47 -12.69
CA SER A 88 -3.78 5.80 -12.72
C SER A 88 -5.18 5.89 -12.10
N ASP A 89 -5.92 4.78 -12.02
CA ASP A 89 -7.22 4.73 -11.33
C ASP A 89 -7.07 4.87 -9.82
N ALA A 90 -5.91 4.52 -9.24
CA ALA A 90 -5.62 4.71 -7.82
C ALA A 90 -5.69 6.19 -7.39
N ARG A 91 -5.52 7.13 -8.33
CA ARG A 91 -5.59 8.58 -8.02
C ARG A 91 -6.99 9.14 -8.14
N ARG A 92 -7.86 8.45 -8.86
CA ARG A 92 -9.24 8.87 -9.11
C ARG A 92 -10.20 8.28 -8.08
N ASP A 93 -9.80 7.17 -7.47
CA ASP A 93 -10.60 6.49 -6.46
C ASP A 93 -10.29 7.03 -5.05
N PRO A 94 -11.28 7.64 -4.37
CA PRO A 94 -11.11 8.12 -3.00
C PRO A 94 -10.71 7.03 -2.00
N ALA A 95 -11.03 5.76 -2.26
CA ALA A 95 -10.70 4.65 -1.36
C ALA A 95 -9.21 4.30 -1.39
N THR A 96 -8.48 4.66 -2.46
CA THR A 96 -7.04 4.40 -2.60
C THR A 96 -6.17 5.57 -2.15
N LEU A 97 -6.72 6.79 -2.13
CA LEU A 97 -5.99 8.00 -1.71
C LEU A 97 -5.37 7.91 -0.31
N PRO A 98 -6.02 7.37 0.73
CA PRO A 98 -5.42 7.25 2.05
C PRO A 98 -4.12 6.44 2.06
N PHE A 99 -3.99 5.44 1.20
CA PHE A 99 -2.76 4.65 1.07
C PHE A 99 -1.65 5.47 0.43
N ILE A 100 -1.97 6.22 -0.63
CA ILE A 100 -1.02 7.10 -1.30
C ILE A 100 -0.53 8.20 -0.33
N ASP A 101 -1.46 8.80 0.41
CA ASP A 101 -1.16 9.85 1.39
C ASP A 101 -0.26 9.31 2.51
N ALA A 102 -0.54 8.11 3.03
CA ALA A 102 0.29 7.45 4.03
C ALA A 102 1.70 7.09 3.50
N GLY A 103 1.83 6.74 2.21
CA GLY A 103 3.12 6.53 1.56
C GLY A 103 3.94 7.82 1.42
N ILE A 104 3.28 8.94 1.12
CA ILE A 104 3.91 10.27 1.10
C ILE A 104 4.38 10.63 2.51
N GLU A 105 3.50 10.50 3.52
CA GLU A 105 3.82 10.78 4.91
C GLU A 105 5.00 9.92 5.41
N PHE A 106 5.02 8.62 5.07
CA PHE A 106 6.15 7.73 5.37
C PHE A 106 7.49 8.31 4.92
N LYS A 107 7.53 8.84 3.68
CA LYS A 107 8.75 9.36 3.07
C LYS A 107 9.16 10.69 3.71
N LEU A 108 8.19 11.58 3.92
CA LEU A 108 8.42 12.89 4.55
C LEU A 108 8.88 12.74 6.00
N ALA A 109 8.26 11.85 6.78
CA ALA A 109 8.61 11.60 8.18
C ALA A 109 10.05 11.07 8.35
N ARG A 110 10.61 10.46 7.30
CA ARG A 110 12.00 9.97 7.27
C ARG A 110 12.98 10.98 6.66
N GLY A 111 12.54 12.19 6.34
CA GLY A 111 13.37 13.23 5.75
C GLY A 111 13.86 12.89 4.34
N LEU A 112 13.19 11.97 3.63
CA LEU A 112 13.57 11.62 2.27
C LEU A 112 13.36 12.85 1.36
N PRO A 113 14.29 13.11 0.42
CA PRO A 113 14.16 14.25 -0.47
C PRO A 113 12.95 14.10 -1.37
N ASN A 114 12.32 15.22 -1.76
CA ASN A 114 11.16 15.22 -2.68
C ASN A 114 11.45 14.52 -4.03
N ALA A 115 12.73 14.37 -4.41
CA ALA A 115 13.14 13.59 -5.58
C ALA A 115 12.76 12.09 -5.47
N MET A 116 12.61 11.56 -4.25
CA MET A 116 12.15 10.18 -3.96
C MET A 116 10.63 10.02 -4.03
N LEU A 117 9.90 11.13 -4.22
CA LEU A 117 8.48 11.09 -4.57
C LEU A 117 8.36 10.84 -6.08
N THR A 118 7.56 9.84 -6.43
CA THR A 118 7.11 9.58 -7.79
C THR A 118 6.32 10.79 -8.33
N GLY A 119 6.14 10.85 -9.65
CA GLY A 119 5.40 11.95 -10.28
C GLY A 119 3.97 12.10 -9.73
N TYR A 120 3.29 11.00 -9.44
CA TYR A 120 1.95 11.05 -8.87
C TYR A 120 1.92 11.48 -7.40
N GLU A 121 2.88 11.03 -6.60
CA GLU A 121 2.99 11.43 -5.19
C GLU A 121 3.26 12.94 -5.08
N ARG A 122 4.12 13.50 -5.95
CA ARG A 122 4.36 14.95 -5.99
C ARG A 122 3.10 15.74 -6.30
N ARG A 123 2.32 15.27 -7.27
CA ARG A 123 1.04 15.89 -7.62
C ARG A 123 0.05 15.82 -6.46
N ARG A 124 -0.09 14.65 -5.83
CA ARG A 124 -0.97 14.46 -4.68
C ARG A 124 -0.56 15.33 -3.50
N LEU A 125 0.74 15.47 -3.23
CA LEU A 125 1.26 16.35 -2.19
C LEU A 125 0.94 17.83 -2.45
N ALA A 126 0.96 18.27 -3.71
CA ALA A 126 0.53 19.63 -4.05
C ALA A 126 -0.97 19.83 -3.75
N GLU A 127 -1.81 18.89 -4.15
CA GLU A 127 -3.27 18.91 -3.89
C GLU A 127 -3.57 18.96 -2.38
N LEU A 128 -2.85 18.18 -1.56
CA LEU A 128 -3.00 18.20 -0.10
C LEU A 128 -2.63 19.55 0.52
N ARG A 129 -1.61 20.24 -0.02
CA ARG A 129 -1.19 21.57 0.45
C ARG A 129 -2.20 22.65 0.09
N GLU A 130 -2.79 22.57 -1.10
CA GLU A 130 -3.85 23.48 -1.53
C GLU A 130 -5.12 23.34 -0.69
N GLN A 131 -5.41 22.12 -0.19
CA GLN A 131 -6.57 21.86 0.69
C GLN A 131 -6.35 22.31 2.14
N ALA A 132 -5.09 22.48 2.56
CA ALA A 132 -4.73 22.84 3.92
C ALA A 132 -4.48 24.35 4.12
N GLY A 133 -4.41 25.13 3.04
CA GLY A 133 -4.26 26.59 3.04
C GLY A 133 -5.60 27.29 2.85
#